data_AF-A0A1C6IP06-F1
#
_entry.id   AF-A0A1C6IP06-F1
#
_cell.length_a   1.000
_cell.length_b   1.000
_cell.length_c   1.000
_cell.angle_alpha   90.00
_cell.angle_beta   90.00
_cell.angle_gamma   90.00
#
_symmetry.space_group_name_H-M   'P 1'
#
loop_
_entity.id
_entity.type
_entity.pdbx_description
1 polymer ?
#
loop_
_entity_poly.entity_id
_entity_poly.type
_entity_poly.pdbx_seq_one_letter_code
_entity_poly.pdbx_strand_id
1 'polypeptide(L)'
;MEIVNERFGSHVHILNWALHLDESTPHIHERHVFDCENQYGEIAPQQEKALEALGFELPEPEKPVGRKNNRKMTFDSACRVLLFDVAKKHGLQLEEEPEYGGRAYLEKQDYIIFKQKEQLAAQEQKLEELTMKIEDVEALVDEVADIAYDKAVEVVADTVKLETHKEDIKLVEQSKAWVLSPERKASKKEVEYAVKRLDGVIARITNAMKSTIQKIQTTLMKPEVKKAGTEQIKKKAKSSIIEQLSHKKKEMAEREVSRTIPEKSKKQDMEL
;
A
#
# COMPACT_ATOMS: atom_id res chain seq x y z
N MET A 1 12.86 41.37 16.71
CA MET A 1 12.12 42.61 17.06
C MET A 1 13.06 43.76 17.38
N GLU A 2 13.88 43.68 18.43
CA GLU A 2 14.76 44.78 18.86
C GLU A 2 15.74 45.24 17.76
N ILE A 3 16.35 44.29 17.05
CA ILE A 3 17.36 44.58 16.02
C ILE A 3 16.81 45.35 14.80
N VAL A 4 15.54 45.13 14.43
CA VAL A 4 14.89 45.84 13.32
C VAL A 4 14.58 47.28 13.74
N ASN A 5 14.10 47.46 14.97
CA ASN A 5 13.82 48.78 15.53
C ASN A 5 15.12 49.57 15.76
N GLU A 6 16.21 48.93 16.17
CA GLU A 6 17.52 49.57 16.32
C GLU A 6 18.11 50.05 14.98
N ARG A 7 17.93 49.28 13.90
CA ARG A 7 18.48 49.62 12.57
C ARG A 7 17.60 50.55 11.75
N PHE A 8 16.28 50.41 11.85
CA PHE A 8 15.33 51.07 10.94
C PHE A 8 14.23 51.86 11.66
N GLY A 9 14.23 51.89 12.99
CA GLY A 9 13.16 52.48 13.82
C GLY A 9 13.01 54.00 13.74
N SER A 10 13.81 54.69 12.93
CA SER A 10 13.57 56.09 12.58
C SER A 10 12.41 56.28 11.60
N HIS A 11 12.12 55.27 10.77
CA HIS A 11 11.08 55.32 9.73
C HIS A 11 10.30 54.01 9.54
N VAL A 12 10.65 52.94 10.26
CA VAL A 12 9.97 51.63 10.21
C VAL A 12 9.55 51.22 11.60
N HIS A 13 8.23 51.15 11.80
CA HIS A 13 7.64 50.83 13.09
C HIS A 13 6.87 49.53 13.04
N ILE A 14 7.16 48.63 13.98
CA ILE A 14 6.44 47.37 14.13
C ILE A 14 5.23 47.64 15.03
N LEU A 15 4.02 47.46 14.51
CA LEU A 15 2.80 47.76 15.25
C LEU A 15 2.43 46.71 16.30
N ASN A 16 2.92 45.46 16.19
CA ASN A 16 2.03 44.38 15.79
C ASN A 16 2.70 43.09 15.31
N TRP A 17 2.64 42.00 16.10
CA TRP A 17 2.89 40.64 15.61
C TRP A 17 1.91 39.61 16.21
N ALA A 18 1.71 38.50 15.50
CA ALA A 18 0.95 37.34 15.95
C ALA A 18 1.62 36.03 15.50
N LEU A 19 1.75 35.07 16.42
CA LEU A 19 2.25 33.72 16.14
C LEU A 19 1.08 32.74 15.99
N HIS A 20 1.04 32.06 14.86
CA HIS A 20 0.06 31.03 14.54
C HIS A 20 0.72 29.65 14.64
N LEU A 21 0.21 28.80 15.55
CA LEU A 21 0.63 27.40 15.76
C LEU A 21 -0.48 26.40 15.45
N ASP A 22 -1.67 26.90 15.13
CA ASP A 22 -2.89 26.18 14.82
C ASP A 22 -3.03 25.82 13.33
N GLU A 23 -2.08 26.25 12.50
CA GLU A 23 -1.99 25.91 11.08
C GLU A 23 -0.92 24.84 10.80
N SER A 24 -0.88 24.32 9.57
CA SER A 24 0.03 23.24 9.17
C SER A 24 1.52 23.55 9.39
N THR A 25 1.90 24.83 9.36
CA THR A 25 3.26 25.28 9.61
C THR A 25 3.23 26.48 10.54
N PRO A 26 3.98 26.45 11.67
CA PRO A 26 4.16 27.61 12.53
C PRO A 26 4.61 28.83 11.73
N HIS A 27 3.87 29.94 11.82
CA HIS A 27 4.24 31.18 11.13
C HIS A 27 3.87 32.42 11.94
N ILE A 28 4.55 33.52 11.65
CA ILE A 28 4.36 34.82 12.31
C ILE A 28 3.82 35.82 11.30
N HIS A 29 2.78 36.56 11.69
CA HIS A 29 2.33 37.75 10.99
C HIS A 29 2.88 38.98 11.68
N GLU A 30 3.72 39.76 10.99
CA GLU A 30 4.24 41.05 11.48
C GLU A 30 3.64 42.19 10.67
N ARG A 31 3.16 43.24 11.36
CA ARG A 31 2.58 44.44 10.73
C ARG A 31 3.53 45.62 10.91
N HIS A 32 4.00 46.17 9.80
CA HIS A 32 4.91 47.31 9.76
C HIS A 32 4.21 48.57 9.21
N VAL A 33 4.53 49.72 9.80
CA VAL A 33 4.22 51.04 9.26
C VAL A 33 5.53 51.72 8.86
N PHE A 34 5.52 52.34 7.69
CA PHE A 34 6.64 53.09 7.16
C PHE A 34 6.22 54.56 7.06
N ASP A 35 6.91 55.44 7.75
CA ASP A 35 6.54 56.85 7.85
C ASP A 35 7.67 57.81 7.50
N CYS A 36 7.28 58.97 6.97
CA CYS A 36 8.19 60.03 6.58
C CYS A 36 7.47 61.38 6.70
N GLU A 37 8.23 62.44 6.96
CA GLU A 37 7.69 63.80 6.93
C GLU A 37 7.22 64.16 5.51
N ASN A 38 6.01 64.69 5.42
CA ASN A 38 5.44 65.20 4.18
C ASN A 38 5.92 66.63 3.89
N GLN A 39 5.51 67.20 2.76
CA GLN A 39 5.88 68.57 2.36
C GLN A 39 5.41 69.68 3.32
N TYR A 40 4.53 69.35 4.27
CA TYR A 40 3.99 70.24 5.28
C TYR A 40 4.59 69.99 6.68
N GLY A 41 5.57 69.08 6.81
CA GLY A 41 6.20 68.72 8.08
C GLY A 41 5.39 67.74 8.94
N GLU A 42 4.35 67.11 8.40
CA GLU A 42 3.55 66.10 9.13
C GLU A 42 4.05 64.69 8.82
N ILE A 43 4.06 63.82 9.83
CA ILE A 43 4.42 62.41 9.66
C ILE A 43 3.26 61.67 8.98
N ALA A 44 3.52 61.10 7.80
CA ALA A 44 2.53 60.37 7.01
C ALA A 44 3.06 59.00 6.58
N PRO A 45 2.18 57.99 6.40
CA PRO A 45 2.57 56.67 5.93
C PRO A 45 3.05 56.75 4.47
N GLN A 46 4.37 56.68 4.26
CA GLN A 46 5.02 56.87 2.96
C GLN A 46 6.15 55.85 2.78
N GLN A 47 5.81 54.62 2.39
CA GLN A 47 6.75 53.50 2.30
C GLN A 47 8.00 53.79 1.46
N GLU A 48 7.83 54.30 0.23
CA GLU A 48 8.98 54.50 -0.67
C GLU A 48 9.92 55.62 -0.16
N LYS A 49 9.36 56.71 0.37
CA LYS A 49 10.13 57.84 0.89
C LYS A 49 10.82 57.53 2.22
N ALA A 50 10.16 56.78 3.10
CA ALA A 50 10.75 56.25 4.33
C ALA A 50 11.99 55.41 4.03
N LEU A 51 11.89 54.50 3.04
CA LEU A 51 13.02 53.67 2.63
C LEU A 51 14.12 54.47 1.92
N GLU A 52 13.77 55.49 1.15
CA GLU A 52 14.73 56.43 0.55
C GLU A 52 15.49 57.22 1.61
N ALA A 53 14.80 57.74 2.64
CA ALA A 53 15.41 58.45 3.77
C ALA A 53 16.35 57.54 4.59
N LEU A 54 16.03 56.25 4.68
CA LEU A 54 16.89 55.22 5.27
C LEU A 54 18.09 54.83 4.38
N GLY A 55 18.20 55.38 3.17
CA GLY A 55 19.33 55.14 2.26
C GLY A 55 19.20 53.88 1.42
N PHE A 56 18.02 53.28 1.28
CA PHE A 56 17.83 52.15 0.38
C PHE A 56 17.80 52.61 -1.08
N GLU A 57 18.56 51.91 -1.93
CA GLU A 57 18.59 52.13 -3.36
C GLU A 57 17.55 51.26 -4.08
N LEU A 58 17.19 51.67 -5.30
CA LEU A 58 16.38 50.85 -6.18
C LEU A 58 17.16 49.59 -6.62
N PRO A 59 16.51 48.44 -6.78
CA PRO A 59 17.13 47.25 -7.35
C PRO A 59 17.82 47.54 -8.70
N GLU A 60 17.21 48.39 -9.53
CA GLU A 60 17.77 48.90 -10.77
C GLU A 60 17.80 50.43 -10.72
N PRO A 61 18.93 51.04 -10.28
CA PRO A 61 19.05 52.49 -10.08
C PRO A 61 18.81 53.33 -11.35
N GLU A 62 19.09 52.76 -12.51
CA GLU A 62 18.95 53.44 -13.81
C GLU A 62 17.49 53.53 -14.30
N LYS A 63 16.58 52.75 -13.69
CA LYS A 63 15.16 52.70 -14.09
C LYS A 63 14.29 53.48 -13.11
N PRO A 64 13.18 54.07 -13.58
CA PRO A 64 12.24 54.75 -12.69
C PRO A 64 11.59 53.77 -11.69
N VAL A 65 11.08 54.32 -10.59
CA VAL A 65 10.32 53.59 -9.59
C VAL A 65 9.09 52.95 -10.23
N GLY A 66 8.83 51.69 -9.91
CA GLY A 66 7.67 50.96 -10.40
C GLY A 66 7.35 49.72 -9.57
N ARG A 67 6.27 49.01 -9.94
CA ARG A 67 5.82 47.81 -9.21
C ARG A 67 6.92 46.73 -9.07
N LYS A 68 7.81 46.63 -10.06
CA LYS A 68 8.93 45.66 -10.10
C LYS A 68 10.30 46.27 -9.78
N ASN A 69 10.36 47.58 -9.53
CA ASN A 69 11.59 48.30 -9.21
C ASN A 69 11.27 49.31 -8.11
N ASN A 70 11.28 48.85 -6.86
CA ASN A 70 10.96 49.66 -5.69
C ASN A 70 11.95 49.35 -4.56
N ARG A 71 12.16 50.31 -3.65
CA ARG A 71 13.11 50.16 -2.54
C ARG A 71 12.70 49.09 -1.53
N LYS A 72 11.41 48.73 -1.49
CA LYS A 72 10.89 47.65 -0.63
C LYS A 72 11.53 46.30 -0.95
N MET A 73 11.85 46.03 -2.22
CA MET A 73 12.57 44.81 -2.62
C MET A 73 13.98 44.75 -2.01
N THR A 74 14.72 45.86 -2.05
CA THR A 74 16.07 45.97 -1.46
C THR A 74 15.99 45.85 0.06
N PHE A 75 15.02 46.52 0.69
CA PHE A 75 14.75 46.41 2.12
C PHE A 75 14.41 44.98 2.55
N ASP A 76 13.53 44.28 1.82
CA ASP A 76 13.14 42.91 2.16
C ASP A 76 14.32 41.94 2.00
N SER A 77 15.20 42.18 1.02
CA SER A 77 16.45 41.44 0.88
C SER A 77 17.37 41.65 2.09
N ALA A 78 17.56 42.90 2.53
CA ALA A 78 18.37 43.22 3.70
C ALA A 78 17.79 42.62 5.01
N CYS A 79 16.47 42.66 5.18
CA CYS A 79 15.77 42.02 6.30
C CYS A 79 15.94 40.50 6.29
N ARG A 80 15.93 39.87 5.12
CA ARG A 80 16.18 38.42 4.98
C ARG A 80 17.59 38.05 5.43
N VAL A 81 18.61 38.79 5.02
CA VAL A 81 20.00 38.57 5.47
C VAL A 81 20.09 38.70 6.99
N LEU A 82 19.47 39.74 7.55
CA LEU A 82 19.43 39.95 9.00
C LEU A 82 18.74 38.78 9.72
N LEU A 83 17.65 38.25 9.18
CA LEU A 83 16.93 37.10 9.75
C LEU A 83 17.85 35.87 9.82
N PHE A 84 18.57 35.56 8.73
CA PHE A 84 19.50 34.42 8.70
C PHE A 84 20.66 34.60 9.69
N ASP A 85 21.23 35.80 9.77
CA ASP A 85 22.30 36.10 10.74
C ASP A 85 21.82 35.91 12.19
N VAL A 86 20.61 36.37 12.50
CA VAL A 86 20.00 36.20 13.83
C VAL A 86 19.70 34.73 14.10
N ALA A 87 19.09 34.02 13.15
CA ALA A 87 18.81 32.59 13.26
C ALA A 87 20.09 31.79 13.56
N LYS A 88 21.16 32.03 12.79
CA LYS A 88 22.49 31.40 13.00
C LYS A 88 23.05 31.69 14.39
N LYS A 89 23.00 32.95 14.85
CA LYS A 89 23.44 33.33 16.21
C LYS A 89 22.67 32.62 17.31
N HIS A 90 21.39 32.33 17.09
CA HIS A 90 20.54 31.61 18.03
C HIS A 90 20.54 30.08 17.81
N GLY A 91 21.43 29.56 16.96
CA GLY A 91 21.58 28.12 16.74
C GLY A 91 20.51 27.48 15.85
N LEU A 92 19.72 28.29 15.12
CA LEU A 92 18.74 27.81 14.15
C LEU A 92 19.40 27.66 12.78
N GLN A 93 19.32 26.47 12.21
CA GLN A 93 19.77 26.18 10.84
C GLN A 93 18.59 26.39 9.89
N LEU A 94 18.64 27.48 9.12
CA LEU A 94 17.70 27.75 8.03
C LEU A 94 18.46 27.62 6.70
N GLU A 95 17.81 27.06 5.69
CA GLU A 95 18.35 26.99 4.32
C GLU A 95 18.35 28.39 3.71
N GLU A 96 19.54 28.92 3.38
CA GLU A 96 19.71 30.30 2.87
C GLU A 96 19.32 30.45 1.40
N GLU A 97 19.62 29.42 0.61
CA GLU A 97 19.10 29.29 -0.74
C GLU A 97 17.78 28.53 -0.64
N PRO A 98 16.65 29.15 -0.99
CA PRO A 98 15.41 28.39 -1.09
C PRO A 98 15.61 27.36 -2.20
N GLU A 99 15.56 26.07 -1.86
CA GLU A 99 15.32 24.99 -2.84
C GLU A 99 13.86 25.06 -3.34
N TYR A 100 13.46 26.23 -3.83
CA TYR A 100 12.38 26.33 -4.76
C TYR A 100 12.92 25.72 -6.03
N GLY A 101 12.60 24.46 -6.33
CA GLY A 101 12.98 23.78 -7.57
C GLY A 101 12.45 24.48 -8.83
N GLY A 102 12.91 25.70 -9.09
CA GLY A 102 12.52 26.62 -10.15
C GLY A 102 11.13 27.25 -10.05
N ARG A 103 10.39 27.15 -8.93
CA ARG A 103 8.96 27.53 -8.93
C ARG A 103 8.73 29.02 -8.59
N ALA A 104 7.78 29.64 -9.27
CA ALA A 104 7.34 30.99 -8.93
C ALA A 104 6.50 30.98 -7.63
N TYR A 105 6.36 32.15 -6.99
CA TYR A 105 5.43 32.35 -5.89
C TYR A 105 4.01 31.92 -6.29
N LEU A 106 3.39 31.07 -5.47
CA LEU A 106 2.01 30.64 -5.60
C LEU A 106 1.19 31.21 -4.45
N GLU A 107 -0.03 31.66 -4.72
CA GLU A 107 -0.97 32.01 -3.65
C GLU A 107 -1.34 30.75 -2.84
N LYS A 108 -1.75 30.92 -1.57
CA LYS A 108 -2.06 29.82 -0.64
C LYS A 108 -3.00 28.78 -1.26
N GLN A 109 -4.03 29.24 -1.97
CA GLN A 109 -5.03 28.37 -2.60
C GLN A 109 -4.46 27.57 -3.77
N ASP A 110 -3.67 28.21 -4.64
CA ASP A 110 -3.01 27.55 -5.75
C ASP A 110 -1.97 26.52 -5.28
N TYR A 111 -1.23 26.84 -4.21
CA TYR A 111 -0.30 25.89 -3.60
C TYR A 111 -1.02 24.66 -3.02
N ILE A 112 -2.17 24.86 -2.36
CA ILE A 112 -3.00 23.76 -1.86
C ILE A 112 -3.49 22.88 -3.01
N ILE A 113 -4.05 23.49 -4.07
CA ILE A 113 -4.54 22.76 -5.24
C ILE A 113 -3.40 21.97 -5.89
N PHE A 114 -2.22 22.58 -6.03
CA PHE A 114 -1.05 21.90 -6.56
C PHE A 114 -0.66 20.69 -5.72
N LYS A 115 -0.58 20.85 -4.40
CA LYS A 115 -0.24 19.75 -3.49
C LYS A 115 -1.28 18.62 -3.51
N GLN A 116 -2.56 18.97 -3.61
CA GLN A 116 -3.64 17.98 -3.78
C GLN A 116 -3.50 17.22 -5.09
N LYS A 117 -3.18 17.90 -6.20
CA LYS A 117 -2.95 17.24 -7.50
C LYS A 117 -1.74 16.29 -7.46
N GLU A 118 -0.65 16.70 -6.81
CA GLU A 118 0.53 15.87 -6.60
C GLU A 118 0.18 14.60 -5.80
N GLN A 119 -0.60 14.75 -4.72
CA GLN A 119 -1.08 13.62 -3.93
C GLN A 119 -2.03 12.70 -4.71
N LEU A 120 -2.94 13.27 -5.52
CA LEU A 120 -3.85 12.51 -6.37
C LEU A 120 -3.08 11.69 -7.41
N ALA A 121 -2.07 12.28 -8.06
CA ALA A 121 -1.24 11.58 -9.03
C ALA A 121 -0.48 10.39 -8.39
N ALA A 122 0.05 10.58 -7.17
CA ALA A 122 0.69 9.50 -6.43
C ALA A 122 -0.30 8.38 -6.04
N GLN A 123 -1.54 8.74 -5.70
CA GLN A 123 -2.61 7.77 -5.42
C GLN A 123 -3.04 7.01 -6.69
N GLU A 124 -3.12 7.70 -7.82
CA GLU A 124 -3.45 7.12 -9.12
C GLU A 124 -2.40 6.08 -9.55
N GLN A 125 -1.11 6.41 -9.45
CA GLN A 125 -0.03 5.47 -9.73
C GLN A 125 -0.10 4.22 -8.82
N LYS A 126 -0.40 4.41 -7.53
CA LYS A 126 -0.57 3.30 -6.60
C LYS A 126 -1.80 2.44 -6.94
N LEU A 127 -2.87 3.05 -7.44
CA LEU A 127 -4.07 2.34 -7.87
C LEU A 127 -3.79 1.49 -9.11
N GLU A 128 -3.05 2.04 -10.08
CA GLU A 128 -2.63 1.32 -11.28
C GLU A 128 -1.76 0.10 -10.92
N GLU A 129 -0.76 0.27 -10.05
CA GLU A 129 0.09 -0.84 -9.57
C GLU A 129 -0.73 -1.94 -8.89
N LEU A 130 -1.68 -1.57 -8.04
CA LEU A 130 -2.56 -2.54 -7.36
C LEU A 130 -3.49 -3.24 -8.34
N THR A 131 -3.94 -2.56 -9.40
CA THR A 131 -4.79 -3.14 -10.44
C THR A 131 -4.01 -4.20 -11.22
N MET A 132 -2.79 -3.91 -11.66
CA MET A 132 -1.92 -4.89 -12.33
C MET A 132 -1.67 -6.13 -11.44
N LYS A 133 -1.43 -5.93 -10.15
CA LYS A 133 -1.27 -7.04 -9.20
C LYS A 133 -2.52 -7.91 -9.05
N ILE A 134 -3.71 -7.31 -9.13
CA ILE A 134 -4.97 -8.07 -9.11
C ILE A 134 -5.08 -8.92 -10.38
N GLU A 135 -4.78 -8.36 -11.54
CA GLU A 135 -4.79 -9.08 -12.82
C GLU A 135 -3.82 -10.27 -12.80
N ASP A 136 -2.59 -10.09 -12.31
CA ASP A 136 -1.61 -11.18 -12.15
C ASP A 136 -2.12 -12.31 -11.24
N VAL A 137 -2.76 -11.94 -10.12
CA VAL A 137 -3.35 -12.91 -9.19
C VAL A 137 -4.53 -13.64 -9.84
N GLU A 138 -5.37 -12.95 -10.61
CA GLU A 138 -6.49 -13.58 -11.32
C GLU A 138 -5.99 -14.57 -12.38
N ALA A 139 -4.95 -14.23 -13.14
CA ALA A 139 -4.31 -15.13 -14.10
C ALA A 139 -3.73 -16.37 -13.39
N LEU A 140 -3.05 -16.18 -12.25
CA LEU A 140 -2.53 -17.28 -11.45
C LEU A 140 -3.65 -18.20 -10.92
N VAL A 141 -4.77 -17.63 -10.45
CA VAL A 141 -5.94 -18.41 -10.01
C VAL A 141 -6.49 -19.24 -11.16
N ASP A 142 -6.50 -18.71 -12.38
CA ASP A 142 -6.97 -19.42 -13.56
C ASP A 142 -6.08 -20.62 -13.92
N GLU A 143 -4.75 -20.43 -13.91
CA GLU A 143 -3.79 -21.51 -14.17
C GLU A 143 -3.83 -22.60 -13.09
N VAL A 144 -3.82 -22.19 -11.82
CA VAL A 144 -3.81 -23.12 -10.68
C VAL A 144 -5.13 -23.89 -10.60
N ALA A 145 -6.27 -23.28 -10.93
CA ALA A 145 -7.55 -23.97 -10.92
C ALA A 145 -7.60 -25.13 -11.92
N ASP A 146 -7.01 -24.96 -13.11
CA ASP A 146 -6.97 -26.02 -14.12
C ASP A 146 -6.09 -27.20 -13.65
N ILE A 147 -4.90 -26.89 -13.14
CA ILE A 147 -3.97 -27.89 -12.58
C ILE A 147 -4.59 -28.61 -11.38
N ALA A 148 -5.26 -27.87 -10.49
CA ALA A 148 -5.91 -28.45 -9.32
C ALA A 148 -7.04 -29.41 -9.70
N TYR A 149 -7.82 -29.06 -10.73
CA TYR A 149 -8.86 -29.97 -11.23
C TYR A 149 -8.26 -31.26 -11.79
N ASP A 150 -7.26 -31.15 -12.66
CA ASP A 150 -6.59 -32.33 -13.24
C ASP A 150 -5.99 -33.22 -12.15
N LYS A 151 -5.35 -32.63 -11.14
CA LYS A 151 -4.80 -33.39 -10.02
C LYS A 151 -5.88 -34.03 -9.15
N ALA A 152 -7.01 -33.36 -8.95
CA ALA A 152 -8.14 -33.93 -8.23
C ALA A 152 -8.69 -35.17 -8.96
N VAL A 153 -8.80 -35.14 -10.29
CA VAL A 153 -9.23 -36.29 -11.09
C VAL A 153 -8.25 -37.47 -10.95
N GLU A 154 -6.94 -37.20 -10.95
CA GLU A 154 -5.92 -38.22 -10.73
C GLU A 154 -6.04 -38.86 -9.34
N VAL A 155 -6.15 -38.04 -8.28
CA VAL A 155 -6.29 -38.51 -6.90
C VAL A 155 -7.56 -39.34 -6.70
N VAL A 156 -8.68 -38.92 -7.29
CA VAL A 156 -9.93 -39.69 -7.26
C VAL A 156 -9.74 -41.04 -7.96
N ALA A 157 -9.07 -41.08 -9.10
CA ALA A 157 -8.81 -42.33 -9.81
C ALA A 157 -7.94 -43.29 -9.00
N ASP A 158 -6.89 -42.79 -8.34
CA ASP A 158 -6.03 -43.59 -7.47
C ASP A 158 -6.74 -44.10 -6.22
N THR A 159 -7.61 -43.28 -5.62
CA THR A 159 -8.41 -43.66 -4.45
C THR A 159 -9.42 -44.75 -4.80
N VAL A 160 -10.17 -44.57 -5.89
CA VAL A 160 -11.13 -45.57 -6.40
C VAL A 160 -10.43 -46.89 -6.75
N LYS A 161 -9.22 -46.83 -7.30
CA LYS A 161 -8.39 -48.04 -7.57
C LYS A 161 -8.06 -48.82 -6.31
N LEU A 162 -7.88 -48.15 -5.17
CA LEU A 162 -7.55 -48.78 -3.90
C LEU A 162 -8.78 -49.35 -3.19
N GLU A 163 -9.93 -48.69 -3.31
CA GLU A 163 -11.12 -49.02 -2.52
C GLU A 163 -12.10 -49.97 -3.23
N THR A 164 -12.31 -49.85 -4.54
CA THR A 164 -13.59 -50.32 -5.13
C THR A 164 -13.80 -51.83 -5.21
N HIS A 165 -12.80 -52.70 -5.14
CA HIS A 165 -13.04 -54.15 -5.06
C HIS A 165 -11.97 -54.89 -4.24
N LYS A 166 -11.33 -54.19 -3.29
CA LYS A 166 -10.27 -54.77 -2.47
C LYS A 166 -10.80 -55.90 -1.59
N GLU A 167 -12.00 -55.72 -1.03
CA GLU A 167 -12.67 -56.75 -0.22
C GLU A 167 -13.15 -57.92 -1.06
N ASP A 168 -13.68 -57.67 -2.25
CA ASP A 168 -14.10 -58.72 -3.18
C ASP A 168 -12.93 -59.58 -3.65
N ILE A 169 -11.81 -58.96 -4.03
CA ILE A 169 -10.57 -59.68 -4.40
C ILE A 169 -10.05 -60.47 -3.19
N LYS A 170 -10.04 -59.88 -2.00
CA LYS A 170 -9.59 -60.53 -0.78
C LYS A 170 -10.43 -61.77 -0.44
N LEU A 171 -11.75 -61.72 -0.64
CA LEU A 171 -12.64 -62.87 -0.44
C LEU A 171 -12.32 -64.02 -1.41
N VAL A 172 -12.05 -63.69 -2.67
CA VAL A 172 -11.68 -64.67 -3.70
C VAL A 172 -10.28 -65.26 -3.43
N GLU A 173 -9.33 -64.45 -2.97
CA GLU A 173 -7.99 -64.90 -2.56
C GLU A 173 -8.04 -65.83 -1.33
N GLN A 174 -8.88 -65.51 -0.34
CA GLN A 174 -9.13 -66.40 0.81
C GLN A 174 -9.72 -67.74 0.38
N SER A 175 -10.67 -67.70 -0.57
CA SER A 175 -11.24 -68.92 -1.15
C SER A 175 -10.19 -69.74 -1.90
N LYS A 176 -9.26 -69.09 -2.61
CA LYS A 176 -8.12 -69.75 -3.27
C LYS A 176 -7.17 -70.40 -2.26
N ALA A 177 -6.84 -69.69 -1.18
CA ALA A 177 -6.01 -70.22 -0.10
C ALA A 177 -6.66 -71.44 0.57
N TRP A 178 -7.97 -71.41 0.76
CA TRP A 178 -8.74 -72.54 1.31
C TRP A 178 -8.71 -73.78 0.41
N VAL A 179 -8.81 -73.61 -0.92
CA VAL A 179 -8.70 -74.72 -1.89
C VAL A 179 -7.30 -75.34 -1.89
N LEU A 180 -6.27 -74.53 -1.65
CA LEU A 180 -4.86 -74.96 -1.58
C LEU A 180 -4.46 -75.55 -0.22
N SER A 181 -5.36 -75.54 0.78
CA SER A 181 -5.04 -76.02 2.13
C SER A 181 -4.68 -77.51 2.13
N PRO A 182 -3.62 -77.91 2.85
CA PRO A 182 -3.17 -79.31 2.93
C PRO A 182 -4.21 -80.27 3.54
N GLU A 183 -5.25 -79.76 4.19
CA GLU A 183 -6.34 -80.56 4.77
C GLU A 183 -7.36 -81.06 3.73
N ARG A 184 -7.28 -80.60 2.47
CA ARG A 184 -8.23 -80.94 1.42
C ARG A 184 -7.89 -82.27 0.74
N LYS A 185 -8.90 -83.15 0.63
CA LYS A 185 -8.82 -84.48 -0.01
C LYS A 185 -9.11 -84.47 -1.52
N ALA A 186 -9.12 -83.29 -2.18
CA ALA A 186 -9.42 -83.18 -3.60
C ALA A 186 -8.23 -83.64 -4.47
N SER A 187 -8.49 -84.15 -5.67
CA SER A 187 -7.41 -84.59 -6.57
C SER A 187 -6.61 -83.39 -7.09
N LYS A 188 -5.32 -83.61 -7.43
CA LYS A 188 -4.45 -82.55 -7.98
C LYS A 188 -5.09 -81.82 -9.18
N LYS A 189 -5.78 -82.56 -10.06
CA LYS A 189 -6.45 -82.00 -11.25
C LYS A 189 -7.61 -81.08 -10.90
N GLU A 190 -8.39 -81.41 -9.86
CA GLU A 190 -9.52 -80.60 -9.41
C GLU A 190 -9.07 -79.32 -8.70
N VAL A 191 -8.01 -79.41 -7.88
CA VAL A 191 -7.39 -78.26 -7.21
C VAL A 191 -6.85 -77.26 -8.25
N GLU A 192 -6.11 -77.75 -9.24
CA GLU A 192 -5.53 -76.93 -10.30
C GLU A 192 -6.62 -76.26 -11.17
N TYR A 193 -7.70 -76.99 -11.46
CA TYR A 193 -8.87 -76.44 -12.16
C TYR A 193 -9.55 -75.32 -11.35
N ALA A 194 -9.80 -75.55 -10.06
CA ALA A 194 -10.45 -74.57 -9.18
C ALA A 194 -9.60 -73.30 -9.01
N VAL A 195 -8.30 -73.44 -8.80
CA VAL A 195 -7.36 -72.30 -8.73
C VAL A 195 -7.38 -71.49 -10.02
N LYS A 196 -7.32 -72.15 -11.18
CA LYS A 196 -7.37 -71.46 -12.49
C LYS A 196 -8.68 -70.68 -12.69
N ARG A 197 -9.81 -71.19 -12.17
CA ARG A 197 -11.09 -70.47 -12.20
C ARG A 197 -11.10 -69.26 -11.28
N LEU A 198 -10.58 -69.38 -10.07
CA LEU A 198 -10.48 -68.27 -9.11
C LEU A 198 -9.54 -67.16 -9.62
N ASP A 199 -8.41 -67.52 -10.22
CA ASP A 199 -7.52 -66.55 -10.88
C ASP A 199 -8.23 -65.83 -12.04
N GLY A 200 -9.05 -66.54 -12.81
CA GLY A 200 -9.90 -65.93 -13.84
C GLY A 200 -10.93 -64.94 -13.28
N VAL A 201 -11.47 -65.20 -12.08
CA VAL A 201 -12.40 -64.27 -11.40
C VAL A 201 -11.66 -63.02 -10.92
N ILE A 202 -10.50 -63.17 -10.27
CA ILE A 202 -9.65 -62.04 -9.84
C ILE A 202 -9.30 -61.16 -11.04
N ALA A 203 -8.90 -61.77 -12.16
CA ALA A 203 -8.57 -61.03 -13.39
C ALA A 203 -9.77 -60.28 -13.96
N ARG A 204 -10.98 -60.88 -13.95
CA ARG A 204 -12.21 -60.21 -14.41
C ARG A 204 -12.59 -59.02 -13.54
N ILE A 205 -12.55 -59.17 -12.22
CA ILE A 205 -12.83 -58.08 -11.27
C ILE A 205 -11.82 -56.95 -11.46
N THR A 206 -10.52 -57.28 -11.56
CA THR A 206 -9.46 -56.29 -11.79
C THR A 206 -9.63 -55.55 -13.12
N ASN A 207 -10.01 -56.25 -14.19
CA ASN A 207 -10.23 -55.63 -15.50
C ASN A 207 -11.51 -54.78 -15.54
N ALA A 208 -12.58 -55.22 -14.89
CA ALA A 208 -13.80 -54.43 -14.74
C ALA A 208 -13.51 -53.12 -13.98
N MET A 209 -12.75 -53.20 -12.89
CA MET A 209 -12.31 -52.03 -12.12
C MET A 209 -11.51 -51.04 -12.98
N LYS A 210 -10.50 -51.51 -13.72
CA LYS A 210 -9.72 -50.67 -14.64
C LYS A 210 -10.62 -49.96 -15.66
N SER A 211 -11.58 -50.69 -16.25
CA SER A 211 -12.52 -50.11 -17.22
C SER A 211 -13.42 -49.04 -16.59
N THR A 212 -13.93 -49.27 -15.38
CA THR A 212 -14.76 -48.29 -14.65
C THR A 212 -13.99 -47.02 -14.32
N ILE A 213 -12.75 -47.13 -13.82
CA ILE A 213 -11.89 -45.97 -13.51
C ILE A 213 -11.61 -45.17 -14.78
N GLN A 214 -11.26 -45.84 -15.88
CA GLN A 214 -11.05 -45.17 -17.17
C GLN A 214 -12.30 -44.43 -17.63
N LYS A 215 -13.50 -45.00 -17.48
CA LYS A 215 -14.76 -44.33 -17.82
C LYS A 215 -15.02 -43.09 -16.95
N ILE A 216 -14.75 -43.17 -15.64
CA ILE A 216 -14.89 -42.05 -14.71
C ILE A 216 -13.91 -40.94 -15.09
N GLN A 217 -12.61 -41.25 -15.25
CA GLN A 217 -11.60 -40.29 -15.68
C GLN A 217 -11.99 -39.64 -17.02
N THR A 218 -12.38 -40.43 -18.02
CA THR A 218 -12.80 -39.91 -19.33
C THR A 218 -14.01 -38.98 -19.21
N THR A 219 -14.94 -39.28 -18.30
CA THR A 219 -16.14 -38.46 -18.08
C THR A 219 -15.79 -37.14 -17.38
N LEU A 220 -14.92 -37.18 -16.36
CA LEU A 220 -14.48 -36.00 -15.61
C LEU A 220 -13.59 -35.08 -16.46
N MET A 221 -12.85 -35.63 -17.42
CA MET A 221 -12.00 -34.89 -18.36
C MET A 221 -12.76 -34.36 -19.59
N LYS A 222 -14.07 -34.62 -19.72
CA LYS A 222 -14.87 -34.00 -20.79
C LYS A 222 -14.81 -32.48 -20.65
N PRO A 223 -14.67 -31.72 -21.76
CA PRO A 223 -14.49 -30.26 -21.71
C PRO A 223 -15.57 -29.54 -20.89
N GLU A 224 -16.83 -29.97 -21.02
CA GLU A 224 -17.96 -29.39 -20.29
C GLU A 224 -17.86 -29.58 -18.78
N VAL A 225 -17.49 -30.78 -18.33
CA VAL A 225 -17.37 -31.13 -16.92
C VAL A 225 -16.12 -30.49 -16.30
N LYS A 226 -14.98 -30.58 -17.01
CA LYS A 226 -13.74 -29.93 -16.61
C LYS A 226 -13.94 -28.43 -16.45
N LYS A 227 -14.52 -27.76 -17.46
CA LYS A 227 -14.82 -26.32 -17.38
C LYS A 227 -15.71 -25.97 -16.18
N ALA A 228 -16.80 -26.72 -15.98
CA ALA A 228 -17.69 -26.48 -14.84
C ALA A 228 -17.00 -26.68 -13.48
N GLY A 229 -16.14 -27.69 -13.37
CA GLY A 229 -15.35 -27.96 -12.17
C GLY A 229 -14.29 -26.90 -11.89
N THR A 230 -13.51 -26.52 -12.91
CA THR A 230 -12.51 -25.46 -12.81
C THR A 230 -13.16 -24.13 -12.39
N GLU A 231 -14.31 -23.76 -12.97
CA GLU A 231 -15.03 -22.54 -12.58
C GLU A 231 -15.52 -22.56 -11.12
N GLN A 232 -15.92 -23.73 -10.59
CA GLN A 232 -16.25 -23.85 -9.17
C GLN A 232 -15.02 -23.64 -8.28
N ILE A 233 -13.86 -24.19 -8.67
CA ILE A 233 -12.59 -23.98 -7.96
C ILE A 233 -12.22 -22.49 -7.97
N LYS A 234 -12.28 -21.84 -9.13
CA LYS A 234 -12.00 -20.40 -9.27
C LYS A 234 -12.91 -19.56 -8.38
N LYS A 235 -14.23 -19.80 -8.41
CA LYS A 235 -15.19 -19.05 -7.59
C LYS A 235 -14.88 -19.15 -6.10
N LYS A 236 -14.54 -20.35 -5.62
CA LYS A 236 -14.19 -20.59 -4.22
C LYS A 236 -12.84 -19.99 -3.84
N ALA A 237 -11.85 -20.03 -4.75
CA ALA A 237 -10.56 -19.37 -4.55
C ALA A 237 -10.74 -17.85 -4.43
N LYS A 238 -11.48 -17.22 -5.35
CA LYS A 238 -11.76 -15.78 -5.33
C LYS A 238 -12.48 -15.35 -4.04
N SER A 239 -13.51 -16.09 -3.60
CA SER A 239 -14.19 -15.76 -2.35
C SER A 239 -13.26 -15.87 -1.13
N SER A 240 -12.41 -16.91 -1.09
CA SER A 240 -11.44 -17.09 0.01
C SER A 240 -10.39 -15.98 0.04
N ILE A 241 -9.88 -15.55 -1.12
CA ILE A 241 -8.94 -14.43 -1.22
C ILE A 241 -9.58 -13.14 -0.68
N ILE A 242 -10.81 -12.84 -1.07
CA ILE A 242 -11.55 -11.65 -0.59
C ILE A 242 -11.73 -11.71 0.93
N GLU A 243 -12.09 -12.86 1.48
CA GLU A 243 -12.22 -13.04 2.94
C GLU A 243 -10.89 -12.81 3.66
N GLN A 244 -9.78 -13.38 3.15
CA GLN A 244 -8.45 -13.18 3.72
C GLN A 244 -7.99 -11.71 3.65
N LEU A 245 -8.26 -11.02 2.55
CA LEU A 245 -7.98 -9.59 2.41
C LEU A 245 -8.80 -8.77 3.41
N SER A 246 -10.08 -9.11 3.59
CA SER A 246 -10.95 -8.43 4.56
C SER A 246 -10.46 -8.61 5.99
N HIS A 247 -10.03 -9.83 6.35
CA HIS A 247 -9.46 -10.15 7.65
C HIS A 247 -8.16 -9.37 7.89
N LYS A 248 -7.22 -9.41 6.93
CA LYS A 248 -5.95 -8.65 7.04
C LYS A 248 -6.19 -7.15 7.15
N LYS A 249 -7.17 -6.60 6.43
CA LYS A 249 -7.54 -5.18 6.55
C LYS A 249 -7.99 -4.84 7.97
N LYS A 250 -8.83 -5.68 8.57
CA LYS A 250 -9.29 -5.51 9.96
C LYS A 250 -8.13 -5.59 10.95
N GLU A 251 -7.25 -6.58 10.79
CA GLU A 251 -6.07 -6.76 11.64
C GLU A 251 -5.10 -5.56 11.56
N MET A 252 -4.88 -5.00 10.37
CA MET A 252 -4.07 -3.79 10.22
C MET A 252 -4.69 -2.59 10.94
N ALA A 253 -6.01 -2.40 10.80
CA ALA A 253 -6.71 -1.32 11.49
C ALA A 253 -6.60 -1.46 13.03
N GLU A 254 -6.77 -2.67 13.57
CA GLU A 254 -6.61 -2.94 15.01
C GLU A 254 -5.18 -2.69 15.51
N ARG A 255 -4.16 -3.02 14.69
CA ARG A 255 -2.75 -2.73 14.99
C ARG A 255 -2.44 -1.23 14.96
N GLU A 256 -3.01 -0.47 14.04
CA GLU A 256 -2.84 1.00 13.99
C GLU A 256 -3.49 1.70 15.19
N VAL A 257 -4.68 1.25 15.60
CA VAL A 257 -5.33 1.74 16.83
C VAL A 257 -4.47 1.42 18.06
N SER A 258 -3.89 0.22 18.14
CA SER A 258 -3.02 -0.16 19.27
C SER A 258 -1.72 0.65 19.34
N ARG A 259 -1.21 1.14 18.20
CA ARG A 259 -0.03 2.02 18.14
C ARG A 259 -0.30 3.47 18.51
N THR A 260 -1.55 3.92 18.43
CA THR A 260 -1.95 5.32 18.69
C THR A 260 -2.44 5.56 20.11
N ILE A 261 -2.56 4.52 20.95
CA ILE A 261 -2.80 4.67 22.38
C ILE A 261 -1.45 4.95 23.06
N PRO A 262 -1.22 6.14 23.64
CA PRO A 262 -0.02 6.37 24.44
C PRO A 262 -0.03 5.39 25.60
N GLU A 263 1.06 4.65 25.80
CA GLU A 263 1.29 3.93 27.05
C GLU A 263 1.07 4.93 28.19
N LYS A 264 -0.03 4.76 28.94
CA LYS A 264 -0.27 5.55 30.16
C LYS A 264 0.98 5.41 31.01
N SER A 265 1.70 6.52 31.11
CA SER A 265 2.85 6.68 31.98
C SER A 265 2.50 6.09 33.34
N LYS A 266 3.23 5.03 33.71
CA LYS A 266 3.26 4.55 35.09
C LYS A 266 3.56 5.76 35.96
N LYS A 267 2.60 6.16 36.80
CA LYS A 267 2.82 7.11 37.88
C LYS A 267 4.03 6.59 38.66
N GLN A 268 5.16 7.30 38.56
CA GLN A 268 6.18 7.21 39.58
C GLN A 268 5.58 7.92 40.79
N ASP A 269 5.22 7.13 41.80
CA ASP A 269 5.04 7.64 43.15
C ASP A 269 6.36 8.28 43.58
N MET A 270 6.40 9.61 43.60
CA MET A 270 7.36 10.32 44.43
C MET A 270 6.82 10.28 45.85
N GLU A 271 7.35 9.36 46.65
CA GLU A 271 7.30 9.46 48.10
C GLU A 271 8.16 10.65 48.55
N LEU A 272 7.49 11.58 49.25
CA LEU A 272 7.91 12.54 50.29
C LEU A 272 9.35 13.09 50.28
#